data_AF-A0AA49GI92-F1
#
_entry.id   AF-A0AA49GI92-F1
#
_cell.length_a   1.000
_cell.length_b   1.000
_cell.length_c   1.000
_cell.angle_alpha   90.00
_cell.angle_beta   90.00
_cell.angle_gamma   90.00
#
_symmetry.space_group_name_H-M   'P 1'
#
loop_
_entity.id
_entity.type
_entity.pdbx_description
1 polymer ?
#
loop_
_entity_poly.entity_id
_entity_poly.type
_entity_poly.pdbx_seq_one_letter_code
_entity_poly.pdbx_strand_id
1 'polypeptide(L)'
;MKALTRLLMFAACSSILLFSCQREEISPDKSPQEVNGKNEISSNFDDQIVLGKQQPIAFALENVEAAYQKLYPGTRKEKLKPTHLYIRFLPKTDEEATLIMKDDLELFGYPLDYDVEQWGEYYHDPSIPEGQPTWMYTVVEATYKLPKGIETEIIEELHFPDESDMEEQGRYDITNLTATALQQAGYKEDAAYVRKSQSARRYDPRGTILIQDRITTTTGDITYRALPVWGVKIRAARHLKVKTTYTNENGFFNMDHGNFSNKVDINLVFENGECRIFNTDETKLGRYFATRKHLGQYQRGGMESIQYTIGGPGQPHDNGVVWGLTITALRDFISQGLANGTYRPPKLNIYVDDENDNVSSGAAPMAAYFATPKNIVESLIINVALTPIGGLVSGLAQSLAPDMIINFNPNNFRTNEIMETIYHEIGHTSHFSQNGRGFTMNVYNAYLDVQLKNRPSPYGNGTESRAGLMALTEAWGEYIGAELAHRRYGSITAIHQNDIEAYNPNSGRVFAWIPEGVMHDLQDNVNAVDRQPLINVTDNTNGFTTSQFANALDSDVNTIGKFEARLLQETGNRQRTQVNQLFNSYGY
;
A
#
# COMPACT_ATOMS: atom_id res chain seq x y z
N MET A 1 -51.85 -4.24 -1.80
CA MET A 1 -51.11 -2.96 -1.64
C MET A 1 -50.07 -3.07 -0.52
N LYS A 2 -49.15 -4.00 -0.77
CA LYS A 2 -47.83 -4.33 -0.23
C LYS A 2 -47.39 -5.42 -1.23
N ALA A 3 -46.15 -5.38 -1.72
CA ALA A 3 -45.63 -6.16 -2.84
C ALA A 3 -46.13 -5.74 -4.24
N LEU A 4 -45.51 -4.70 -4.84
CA LEU A 4 -45.30 -4.58 -6.30
C LEU A 4 -44.35 -3.39 -6.62
N THR A 5 -43.10 -3.47 -6.17
CA THR A 5 -42.01 -2.57 -6.64
C THR A 5 -40.65 -3.28 -6.54
N ARG A 6 -40.64 -4.53 -7.01
CA ARG A 6 -39.46 -5.35 -7.31
C ARG A 6 -39.68 -5.96 -8.70
N LEU A 7 -39.54 -5.17 -9.76
CA LEU A 7 -39.34 -5.61 -11.14
C LEU A 7 -39.35 -4.37 -12.05
N LEU A 8 -38.18 -3.93 -12.50
CA LEU A 8 -37.91 -3.24 -13.79
C LEU A 8 -36.53 -2.59 -13.73
N MET A 9 -35.49 -3.42 -13.85
CA MET A 9 -34.28 -3.22 -14.68
C MET A 9 -33.30 -4.36 -14.36
N PHE A 10 -33.71 -5.57 -14.75
CA PHE A 10 -32.86 -6.75 -14.87
C PHE A 10 -33.20 -7.34 -16.24
N ALA A 11 -32.61 -6.77 -17.30
CA ALA A 11 -32.53 -7.33 -18.66
C ALA A 11 -31.75 -6.39 -19.59
N ALA A 12 -30.43 -6.39 -19.45
CA ALA A 12 -29.46 -6.24 -20.55
C ALA A 12 -28.08 -6.65 -20.01
N CYS A 13 -27.91 -7.95 -19.77
CA CYS A 13 -26.61 -8.54 -19.47
C CYS A 13 -25.74 -8.52 -20.74
N SER A 14 -24.64 -7.77 -20.68
CA SER A 14 -23.30 -8.06 -21.25
C SER A 14 -22.54 -6.75 -21.43
N SER A 15 -21.26 -6.73 -21.01
CA SER A 15 -20.28 -5.66 -21.21
C SER A 15 -20.64 -4.28 -20.61
N ILE A 16 -20.54 -4.18 -19.30
CA ILE A 16 -20.27 -2.91 -18.62
C ILE A 16 -18.89 -3.14 -18.02
N LEU A 17 -17.85 -2.50 -18.56
CA LEU A 17 -16.49 -2.51 -18.02
C LEU A 17 -16.16 -1.05 -17.75
N LEU A 18 -16.18 -0.70 -16.47
CA LEU A 18 -16.04 0.65 -15.98
C LEU A 18 -14.65 0.74 -15.30
N PHE A 19 -13.93 1.83 -15.59
CA PHE A 19 -12.71 2.37 -14.96
C PHE A 19 -11.66 1.38 -14.43
N SER A 20 -11.25 0.48 -15.29
CA SER A 20 -10.16 -0.43 -15.02
C SER A 20 -9.29 -0.42 -16.26
N CYS A 21 -8.01 -0.05 -16.13
CA CYS A 21 -7.05 -0.37 -17.20
C CYS A 21 -6.96 -1.89 -17.23
N GLN A 22 -7.73 -2.50 -18.14
CA GLN A 22 -7.76 -3.94 -18.32
C GLN A 22 -6.85 -4.32 -19.47
N ARG A 23 -5.83 -5.12 -19.16
CA ARG A 23 -4.96 -5.70 -20.19
C ARG A 23 -5.73 -6.75 -20.99
N GLU A 24 -5.62 -6.69 -22.31
CA GLU A 24 -6.20 -7.68 -23.23
C GLU A 24 -5.33 -8.96 -23.22
N GLU A 25 -5.88 -10.10 -22.78
CA GLU A 25 -5.18 -11.39 -22.87
C GLU A 25 -5.31 -11.99 -24.27
N ILE A 26 -4.18 -12.29 -24.92
CA ILE A 26 -4.14 -13.17 -26.09
C ILE A 26 -4.13 -14.61 -25.59
N SER A 27 -5.24 -15.33 -25.78
CA SER A 27 -5.41 -16.73 -25.37
C SER A 27 -4.60 -17.71 -26.24
N PRO A 28 -3.87 -18.65 -25.61
CA PRO A 28 -3.64 -19.98 -26.17
C PRO A 28 -4.40 -21.05 -25.37
N ASP A 29 -5.05 -21.95 -26.10
CA ASP A 29 -5.96 -23.00 -25.62
C ASP A 29 -5.22 -24.23 -24.99
N LYS A 30 -5.90 -24.81 -23.99
CA LYS A 30 -5.84 -26.17 -23.38
C LYS A 30 -4.95 -26.48 -22.15
N SER A 31 -5.67 -27.03 -21.16
CA SER A 31 -5.30 -27.54 -19.83
C SER A 31 -4.44 -28.82 -19.83
N PRO A 32 -3.90 -29.24 -18.65
CA PRO A 32 -4.62 -30.29 -17.90
C PRO A 32 -4.54 -30.24 -16.35
N GLN A 33 -5.68 -30.63 -15.76
CA GLN A 33 -6.00 -31.34 -14.50
C GLN A 33 -5.16 -31.19 -13.22
N GLU A 34 -5.88 -30.79 -12.17
CA GLU A 34 -5.55 -30.84 -10.74
C GLU A 34 -5.24 -32.25 -10.21
N VAL A 35 -4.28 -32.33 -9.29
CA VAL A 35 -4.18 -33.41 -8.31
C VAL A 35 -4.24 -32.80 -6.91
N ASN A 36 -5.26 -33.23 -6.17
CA ASN A 36 -5.63 -32.81 -4.83
C ASN A 36 -4.70 -33.42 -3.77
N GLY A 37 -4.30 -32.64 -2.76
CA GLY A 37 -3.51 -33.10 -1.61
C GLY A 37 -3.47 -32.06 -0.49
N LYS A 38 -4.42 -32.19 0.45
CA LYS A 38 -4.55 -31.34 1.66
C LYS A 38 -3.39 -31.56 2.63
N ASN A 39 -2.84 -30.47 3.18
CA ASN A 39 -2.66 -30.22 4.62
C ASN A 39 -2.10 -28.80 4.88
N GLU A 40 -2.86 -28.02 5.68
CA GLU A 40 -2.50 -27.07 6.75
C GLU A 40 -1.27 -26.15 6.53
N ILE A 41 -1.34 -24.81 6.57
CA ILE A 41 -2.02 -23.89 7.50
C ILE A 41 -2.54 -22.70 6.66
N SER A 42 -3.85 -22.54 6.51
CA SER A 42 -4.45 -21.33 5.94
C SER A 42 -4.68 -20.33 7.07
N SER A 43 -3.95 -19.22 7.09
CA SER A 43 -4.54 -17.99 7.62
C SER A 43 -5.37 -17.45 6.47
N ASN A 44 -6.70 -17.57 6.56
CA ASN A 44 -7.56 -16.82 5.65
C ASN A 44 -7.45 -15.37 6.12
N PHE A 45 -6.90 -14.49 5.28
CA PHE A 45 -6.56 -13.12 5.68
C PHE A 45 -7.80 -12.21 5.82
N ASP A 46 -8.98 -12.64 5.38
CA ASP A 46 -10.27 -11.98 5.67
C ASP A 46 -10.78 -12.19 7.11
N ASP A 47 -10.05 -12.96 7.93
CA ASP A 47 -10.52 -13.33 9.25
C ASP A 47 -10.44 -12.16 10.25
N GLN A 48 -11.44 -12.06 11.12
CA GLN A 48 -11.45 -11.13 12.25
C GLN A 48 -10.44 -11.58 13.33
N ILE A 49 -9.78 -10.62 14.01
CA ILE A 49 -9.06 -10.91 15.25
C ILE A 49 -10.06 -11.41 16.29
N VAL A 50 -9.77 -12.59 16.84
CA VAL A 50 -10.49 -13.11 18.00
C VAL A 50 -9.64 -12.90 19.25
N LEU A 51 -10.16 -12.07 20.15
CA LEU A 51 -9.57 -11.85 21.47
C LEU A 51 -9.95 -12.99 22.41
N GLY A 52 -8.97 -13.47 23.15
CA GLY A 52 -9.15 -14.40 24.25
C GLY A 52 -9.28 -13.68 25.59
N LYS A 53 -8.55 -14.19 26.58
CA LYS A 53 -8.62 -13.68 27.94
C LYS A 53 -7.86 -12.36 28.09
N GLN A 54 -8.49 -11.40 28.79
CA GLN A 54 -7.79 -10.20 29.27
C GLN A 54 -6.62 -10.58 30.20
N GLN A 55 -5.48 -9.98 29.94
CA GLN A 55 -4.21 -10.19 30.61
C GLN A 55 -3.91 -9.06 31.58
N PRO A 56 -3.30 -9.36 32.74
CA PRO A 56 -2.90 -8.34 33.71
C PRO A 56 -1.76 -7.47 33.15
N ILE A 57 -1.82 -6.15 33.33
CA ILE A 57 -0.81 -5.24 32.80
C ILE A 57 0.45 -5.28 33.68
N ALA A 58 1.52 -5.91 33.20
CA ALA A 58 2.76 -6.11 33.96
C ALA A 58 3.42 -4.80 34.43
N PHE A 59 3.34 -3.74 33.64
CA PHE A 59 4.00 -2.46 33.91
C PHE A 59 3.04 -1.36 34.36
N ALA A 60 1.85 -1.74 34.86
CA ALA A 60 0.97 -0.81 35.57
C ALA A 60 1.74 -0.15 36.72
N LEU A 61 1.58 1.16 36.89
CA LEU A 61 2.34 1.99 37.83
C LEU A 61 2.31 1.40 39.24
N GLU A 62 1.13 0.96 39.70
CA GLU A 62 0.95 0.35 41.02
C GLU A 62 1.74 -0.96 41.18
N ASN A 63 1.75 -1.80 40.14
CA ASN A 63 2.47 -3.07 40.17
C ASN A 63 3.99 -2.85 40.21
N VAL A 64 4.49 -1.88 39.45
CA VAL A 64 5.92 -1.51 39.45
C VAL A 64 6.32 -0.85 40.76
N GLU A 65 5.45 -0.02 41.36
CA GLU A 65 5.68 0.55 42.68
C GLU A 65 5.75 -0.52 43.76
N ALA A 66 4.86 -1.53 43.71
CA ALA A 66 4.92 -2.68 44.60
C ALA A 66 6.21 -3.51 44.41
N ALA A 67 6.65 -3.71 43.16
CA ALA A 67 7.91 -4.39 42.85
C ALA A 67 9.12 -3.62 43.43
N TYR A 68 9.12 -2.31 43.26
CA TYR A 68 10.16 -1.42 43.76
C TYR A 68 10.23 -1.45 45.30
N GLN A 69 9.10 -1.29 45.98
CA GLN A 69 9.04 -1.32 47.45
C GLN A 69 9.52 -2.66 48.02
N LYS A 70 9.24 -3.76 47.32
CA LYS A 70 9.69 -5.10 47.69
C LYS A 70 11.21 -5.26 47.60
N LEU A 71 11.84 -4.70 46.57
CA LEU A 71 13.28 -4.82 46.34
C LEU A 71 14.10 -3.78 47.13
N TYR A 72 13.55 -2.59 47.33
CA TYR A 72 14.24 -1.43 47.88
C TYR A 72 13.46 -0.77 49.03
N PRO A 73 13.10 -1.52 50.11
CA PRO A 73 12.28 -0.98 51.19
C PRO A 73 12.93 0.24 51.85
N GLY A 74 12.17 1.32 52.01
CA GLY A 74 12.61 2.56 52.68
C GLY A 74 13.54 3.48 51.86
N THR A 75 13.83 3.14 50.60
CA THR A 75 14.85 3.85 49.79
C THR A 75 14.33 5.11 49.10
N ARG A 76 13.02 5.21 48.82
CA ARG A 76 12.39 6.35 48.15
C ARG A 76 11.24 6.90 49.00
N LYS A 77 11.21 8.23 49.19
CA LYS A 77 10.12 8.93 49.91
C LYS A 77 9.00 9.39 48.97
N GLU A 78 9.31 9.58 47.69
CA GLU A 78 8.36 10.02 46.67
C GLU A 78 7.77 8.82 45.92
N LYS A 79 6.50 8.92 45.55
CA LYS A 79 5.84 7.92 44.71
C LYS A 79 6.47 7.86 43.32
N LEU A 80 6.40 6.69 42.70
CA LEU A 80 6.70 6.54 41.28
C LEU A 80 5.74 7.40 40.45
N LYS A 81 6.23 7.93 39.33
CA LYS A 81 5.44 8.67 38.35
C LYS A 81 5.27 7.81 37.09
N PRO A 82 4.16 7.94 36.35
CA PRO A 82 4.02 7.26 35.08
C PRO A 82 5.07 7.77 34.08
N THR A 83 5.63 6.86 33.29
CA THR A 83 6.42 7.21 32.10
C THR A 83 5.54 7.25 30.86
N HIS A 84 4.51 6.40 30.81
CA HIS A 84 3.59 6.25 29.68
C HIS A 84 2.13 6.11 30.14
N LEU A 85 1.21 6.27 29.20
CA LEU A 85 -0.22 6.03 29.36
C LEU A 85 -0.66 5.03 28.29
N TYR A 86 -1.40 4.00 28.70
CA TYR A 86 -2.17 3.17 27.79
C TYR A 86 -3.56 3.78 27.66
N ILE A 87 -3.89 4.26 26.47
CA ILE A 87 -5.10 5.03 26.22
C ILE A 87 -5.85 4.47 25.02
N ARG A 88 -7.15 4.81 24.94
CA ARG A 88 -7.96 4.57 23.75
C ARG A 88 -8.84 5.76 23.41
N PHE A 89 -9.13 5.90 22.13
CA PHE A 89 -10.00 6.91 21.57
C PHE A 89 -11.24 6.27 20.94
N LEU A 90 -12.41 6.85 21.15
CA LEU A 90 -13.64 6.48 20.44
C LEU A 90 -14.10 7.65 19.55
N PRO A 91 -13.62 7.72 18.30
CA PRO A 91 -14.10 8.72 17.36
C PRO A 91 -15.55 8.45 16.97
N LYS A 92 -16.35 9.50 16.86
CA LYS A 92 -17.77 9.41 16.45
C LYS A 92 -17.96 9.54 14.94
N THR A 93 -16.94 10.05 14.25
CA THR A 93 -16.96 10.35 12.81
C THR A 93 -15.62 10.01 12.17
N ASP A 94 -15.61 9.79 10.86
CA ASP A 94 -14.40 9.61 10.07
C ASP A 94 -13.46 10.84 10.19
N GLU A 95 -14.01 12.05 10.36
CA GLU A 95 -13.23 13.28 10.58
C GLU A 95 -12.48 13.23 11.92
N GLU A 96 -13.15 12.84 13.00
CA GLU A 96 -12.51 12.65 14.31
C GLU A 96 -11.45 11.55 14.26
N ALA A 97 -11.74 10.42 13.58
CA ALA A 97 -10.79 9.33 13.38
C ALA A 97 -9.53 9.83 12.65
N THR A 98 -9.70 10.61 11.58
CA THR A 98 -8.58 11.17 10.83
C THR A 98 -7.73 12.12 11.68
N LEU A 99 -8.34 12.91 12.58
CA LEU A 99 -7.58 13.79 13.47
C LEU A 99 -6.60 13.00 14.34
N ILE A 100 -7.02 11.84 14.86
CA ILE A 100 -6.16 10.94 15.64
C ILE A 100 -5.04 10.36 14.74
N MET A 101 -5.39 9.93 13.53
CA MET A 101 -4.44 9.34 12.57
C MET A 101 -3.39 10.33 12.00
N LYS A 102 -3.61 11.64 12.19
CA LYS A 102 -2.65 12.69 11.79
C LYS A 102 -1.56 12.88 12.83
N ASP A 103 -1.85 12.61 14.10
CA ASP A 103 -0.81 12.52 15.10
C ASP A 103 0.05 11.29 14.77
N ASP A 104 1.38 11.39 14.91
CA ASP A 104 2.33 10.30 14.61
C ASP A 104 2.28 9.22 15.71
N LEU A 105 1.07 8.78 16.04
CA LEU A 105 0.76 7.79 17.06
C LEU A 105 0.83 6.39 16.47
N GLU A 106 1.37 5.47 17.25
CA GLU A 106 1.27 4.05 16.91
C GLU A 106 -0.10 3.53 17.33
N LEU A 107 -1.04 3.51 16.39
CA LEU A 107 -2.41 3.11 16.62
C LEU A 107 -2.62 1.60 16.41
N PHE A 108 -3.53 1.03 17.19
CA PHE A 108 -3.98 -0.34 17.13
C PHE A 108 -5.51 -0.38 17.09
N GLY A 109 -6.06 -1.22 16.22
CA GLY A 109 -7.51 -1.45 16.13
C GLY A 109 -8.05 -2.41 17.18
N TYR A 110 -7.22 -2.90 18.10
CA TYR A 110 -7.58 -3.91 19.09
C TYR A 110 -6.89 -3.62 20.44
N PRO A 111 -7.47 -4.03 21.58
CA PRO A 111 -6.88 -3.85 22.88
C PRO A 111 -5.60 -4.70 23.04
N LEU A 112 -4.58 -4.09 23.63
CA LEU A 112 -3.23 -4.65 23.76
C LEU A 112 -3.04 -5.50 25.03
N ASP A 113 -4.03 -5.52 25.91
CA ASP A 113 -4.07 -6.23 27.18
C ASP A 113 -4.92 -7.51 27.09
N TYR A 114 -5.06 -8.10 25.91
CA TYR A 114 -5.78 -9.36 25.69
C TYR A 114 -4.89 -10.37 24.97
N ASP A 115 -5.10 -11.66 25.26
CA ASP A 115 -4.58 -12.72 24.40
C ASP A 115 -5.25 -12.61 23.02
N VAL A 116 -4.49 -12.89 21.96
CA VAL A 116 -5.03 -13.03 20.61
C VAL A 116 -5.10 -14.53 20.30
N GLU A 117 -6.31 -15.08 20.29
CA GLU A 117 -6.55 -16.50 20.00
C GLU A 117 -6.44 -16.78 18.50
N GLN A 118 -6.89 -15.81 17.69
CA GLN A 118 -6.79 -15.86 16.24
C GLN A 118 -6.35 -14.50 15.72
N TRP A 119 -5.28 -14.50 14.93
CA TRP A 119 -4.83 -13.32 14.21
C TRP A 119 -5.65 -13.13 12.94
N GLY A 120 -5.94 -11.87 12.64
CA GLY A 120 -6.76 -11.44 11.53
C GLY A 120 -6.44 -10.00 11.12
N GLU A 121 -7.13 -9.50 10.10
CA GLU A 121 -6.88 -8.17 9.53
C GLU A 121 -7.52 -7.04 10.33
N TYR A 122 -8.70 -7.26 10.90
CA TYR A 122 -9.42 -6.23 11.66
C TYR A 122 -9.96 -6.77 12.99
N TYR A 123 -10.28 -5.85 13.90
CA TYR A 123 -11.05 -6.11 15.11
C TYR A 123 -12.15 -5.07 15.18
N HIS A 124 -13.36 -5.53 15.49
CA HIS A 124 -14.49 -4.66 15.80
C HIS A 124 -14.93 -4.91 17.23
N ASP A 125 -14.93 -3.87 18.06
CA ASP A 125 -15.48 -3.97 19.41
C ASP A 125 -16.97 -4.35 19.36
N PRO A 126 -17.39 -5.49 19.96
CA PRO A 126 -18.77 -5.97 19.87
C PRO A 126 -19.83 -5.02 20.48
N SER A 127 -19.40 -4.06 21.30
CA SER A 127 -20.29 -3.05 21.88
C SER A 127 -20.61 -1.90 20.92
N ILE A 128 -19.86 -1.78 19.83
CA ILE A 128 -20.02 -0.72 18.82
C ILE A 128 -20.84 -1.27 17.64
N PRO A 129 -21.81 -0.52 17.10
CA PRO A 129 -22.50 -0.93 15.88
C PRO A 129 -21.57 -1.03 14.67
N GLU A 130 -21.83 -1.98 13.78
CA GLU A 130 -21.09 -2.14 12.53
C GLU A 130 -21.15 -0.87 11.66
N GLY A 131 -20.06 -0.58 10.94
CA GLY A 131 -19.94 0.58 10.05
C GLY A 131 -19.61 1.91 10.76
N GLN A 132 -19.55 1.94 12.09
CA GLN A 132 -19.04 3.08 12.86
C GLN A 132 -17.54 2.94 13.14
N PRO A 133 -16.80 4.05 13.35
CA PRO A 133 -15.45 3.96 13.86
C PRO A 133 -15.42 3.19 15.19
N THR A 134 -14.43 2.31 15.36
CA THR A 134 -14.24 1.52 16.57
C THR A 134 -13.17 2.15 17.49
N TRP A 135 -12.91 1.53 18.64
CA TRP A 135 -11.87 1.99 19.56
C TRP A 135 -10.48 1.95 18.90
N MET A 136 -9.73 3.05 19.05
CA MET A 136 -8.34 3.17 18.61
C MET A 136 -7.41 3.19 19.83
N TYR A 137 -6.59 2.16 19.98
CA TYR A 137 -5.71 1.96 21.13
C TYR A 137 -4.30 2.46 20.84
N THR A 138 -3.62 3.02 21.84
CA THR A 138 -2.21 3.41 21.71
C THR A 138 -1.52 3.52 23.07
N VAL A 139 -0.20 3.54 23.06
CA VAL A 139 0.65 3.80 24.23
C VAL A 139 1.47 5.04 23.93
N VAL A 140 1.34 6.06 24.79
CA VAL A 140 1.98 7.37 24.61
C VAL A 140 2.78 7.74 25.85
N GLU A 141 3.76 8.64 25.71
CA GLU A 141 4.44 9.20 26.88
C GLU A 141 3.44 9.91 27.82
N ALA A 142 3.70 9.89 29.12
CA ALA A 142 2.84 10.52 30.12
C ALA A 142 2.70 12.05 29.96
N THR A 143 3.58 12.67 29.17
CA THR A 143 3.53 14.09 28.83
C THR A 143 2.63 14.41 27.63
N TYR A 144 2.13 13.38 26.94
CA TYR A 144 1.29 13.51 25.76
C TYR A 144 0.01 14.29 26.08
N LYS A 145 -0.31 15.25 25.21
CA LYS A 145 -1.49 16.11 25.37
C LYS A 145 -2.67 15.46 24.67
N LEU A 146 -3.63 14.98 25.46
CA LEU A 146 -4.83 14.35 24.91
C LEU A 146 -5.62 15.33 24.01
N PRO A 147 -6.10 14.87 22.84
CA PRO A 147 -6.91 15.68 21.94
C PRO A 147 -8.21 16.12 22.62
N LYS A 148 -8.63 17.36 22.36
CA LYS A 148 -9.88 17.91 22.87
C LYS A 148 -11.03 17.56 21.93
N GLY A 149 -12.18 17.18 22.48
CA GLY A 149 -13.40 16.93 21.72
C GLY A 149 -13.56 15.51 21.19
N ILE A 150 -12.56 14.64 21.40
CA ILE A 150 -12.61 13.22 21.09
C ILE A 150 -12.75 12.44 22.40
N GLU A 151 -13.67 11.49 22.44
CA GLU A 151 -13.85 10.62 23.60
C GLU A 151 -12.57 9.81 23.83
N THR A 152 -11.96 9.98 25.00
CA THR A 152 -10.65 9.43 25.34
C THR A 152 -10.69 8.81 26.73
N GLU A 153 -10.15 7.62 26.86
CA GLU A 153 -10.03 6.91 28.13
C GLU A 153 -8.57 6.55 28.42
N ILE A 154 -8.11 6.84 29.63
CA ILE A 154 -6.87 6.29 30.16
C ILE A 154 -7.21 4.94 30.76
N ILE A 155 -6.73 3.88 30.11
CA ILE A 155 -6.93 2.50 30.56
C ILE A 155 -5.99 2.21 31.72
N GLU A 156 -4.72 2.62 31.61
CA GLU A 156 -3.71 2.37 32.65
C GLU A 156 -2.57 3.40 32.61
N GLU A 157 -2.08 3.77 33.79
CA GLU A 157 -0.82 4.50 33.96
C GLU A 157 0.35 3.52 34.00
N LEU A 158 1.33 3.71 33.12
CA LEU A 158 2.44 2.76 32.95
C LEU A 158 3.76 3.33 33.45
N HIS A 159 4.62 2.45 33.97
CA HIS A 159 6.01 2.77 34.28
C HIS A 159 6.96 1.71 33.72
N PHE A 160 7.60 2.02 32.58
CA PHE A 160 8.69 1.21 32.04
C PHE A 160 10.00 1.54 32.75
N PRO A 161 10.58 0.64 33.57
CA PRO A 161 11.75 0.97 34.38
C PRO A 161 13.00 1.33 33.55
N ASP A 162 13.12 0.74 32.37
CA ASP A 162 14.19 0.93 31.37
C ASP A 162 13.99 2.17 30.46
N GLU A 163 12.92 2.93 30.68
CA GLU A 163 12.67 4.20 30.00
C GLU A 163 12.46 5.32 31.01
N SER A 164 13.00 5.13 32.21
CA SER A 164 12.90 6.07 33.32
C SER A 164 14.27 6.55 33.76
N ASP A 165 14.31 7.68 34.47
CA ASP A 165 15.51 8.21 35.12
C ASP A 165 16.20 7.18 36.05
N MET A 166 15.51 6.09 36.45
CA MET A 166 16.12 5.01 37.26
C MET A 166 17.23 4.28 36.52
N GLU A 167 17.09 4.08 35.22
CA GLU A 167 18.14 3.47 34.39
C GLU A 167 19.33 4.44 34.27
N GLU A 168 19.06 5.73 34.01
CA GLU A 168 20.10 6.76 33.89
C GLU A 168 20.91 6.95 35.19
N GLN A 169 20.26 6.82 36.35
CA GLN A 169 20.91 6.94 37.65
C GLN A 169 21.84 5.75 37.98
N GLY A 170 21.73 4.62 37.27
CA GLY A 170 22.56 3.42 37.48
C GLY A 170 22.47 2.81 38.90
N ARG A 171 21.48 3.24 39.69
CA ARG A 171 21.36 2.94 41.13
C ARG A 171 20.56 1.66 41.42
N TYR A 172 19.77 1.21 40.45
CA TYR A 172 18.79 0.14 40.63
C TYR A 172 19.03 -0.99 39.63
N ASP A 173 18.76 -2.21 40.07
CA ASP A 173 18.82 -3.40 39.22
C ASP A 173 17.50 -3.49 38.42
N ILE A 174 17.51 -2.83 37.26
CA ILE A 174 16.37 -2.78 36.34
C ILE A 174 15.92 -4.20 35.93
N THR A 175 16.86 -5.14 35.79
CA THR A 175 16.54 -6.53 35.42
C THR A 175 15.69 -7.19 36.49
N ASN A 176 16.09 -7.08 37.76
CA ASN A 176 15.34 -7.66 38.87
C ASN A 176 14.03 -6.93 39.15
N LEU A 177 13.97 -5.61 38.94
CA LEU A 177 12.74 -4.83 39.04
C LEU A 177 11.72 -5.29 38.00
N THR A 178 12.12 -5.35 36.73
CA THR A 178 11.29 -5.84 35.61
C THR A 178 10.81 -7.27 35.86
N ALA A 179 11.70 -8.19 36.24
CA ALA A 179 11.31 -9.57 36.54
C ALA A 179 10.35 -9.69 37.72
N THR A 180 10.46 -8.79 38.72
CA THR A 180 9.59 -8.79 39.89
C THR A 180 8.19 -8.30 39.53
N ALA A 181 8.08 -7.22 38.76
CA ALA A 181 6.81 -6.72 38.25
C ALA A 181 6.08 -7.78 37.40
N LEU A 182 6.79 -8.40 36.46
CA LEU A 182 6.26 -9.51 35.64
C LEU A 182 5.75 -10.66 36.51
N GLN A 183 6.52 -11.07 37.52
CA GLN A 183 6.12 -12.17 38.40
C GLN A 183 4.86 -11.83 39.22
N GLN A 184 4.75 -10.59 39.71
CA GLN A 184 3.58 -10.14 40.47
C GLN A 184 2.31 -10.09 39.61
N ALA A 185 2.45 -9.70 38.34
CA ALA A 185 1.39 -9.78 37.34
C ALA A 185 1.11 -11.22 36.86
N GLY A 186 1.84 -12.23 37.35
CA GLY A 186 1.56 -13.64 37.02
C GLY A 186 2.36 -14.20 35.83
N TYR A 187 3.18 -13.39 35.15
CA TYR A 187 4.05 -13.81 34.06
C TYR A 187 5.33 -14.50 34.56
N LYS A 188 5.15 -15.65 35.22
CA LYS A 188 6.24 -16.39 35.88
C LYS A 188 7.33 -16.84 34.90
N GLU A 189 6.96 -17.24 33.70
CA GLU A 189 7.91 -17.68 32.67
C GLU A 189 8.76 -16.52 32.16
N ASP A 190 8.13 -15.40 31.81
CA ASP A 190 8.81 -14.17 31.39
C ASP A 190 9.72 -13.65 32.52
N ALA A 191 9.23 -13.63 33.76
CA ALA A 191 10.03 -13.25 34.91
C ALA A 191 11.26 -14.16 35.11
N ALA A 192 11.08 -15.48 34.97
CA ALA A 192 12.19 -16.42 35.05
C ALA A 192 13.17 -16.25 33.88
N TYR A 193 12.66 -15.93 32.70
CA TYR A 193 13.44 -15.68 31.50
C TYR A 193 14.32 -14.44 31.67
N VAL A 194 13.76 -13.32 32.12
CA VAL A 194 14.50 -12.07 32.39
C VAL A 194 15.66 -12.34 33.36
N ARG A 195 15.42 -13.11 34.45
CA ARG A 195 16.45 -13.46 35.44
C ARG A 195 17.52 -14.44 34.94
N LYS A 196 17.15 -15.37 34.04
CA LYS A 196 18.08 -16.39 33.51
C LYS A 196 19.00 -15.86 32.41
N SER A 197 18.69 -14.72 31.80
CA SER A 197 19.63 -14.08 30.88
C SER A 197 20.89 -13.71 31.67
N GLN A 198 21.96 -14.50 31.51
CA GLN A 198 23.24 -14.28 32.20
C GLN A 198 23.71 -12.88 31.81
N SER A 199 23.65 -11.95 32.77
CA SER A 199 23.81 -10.49 32.62
C SER A 199 22.96 -9.85 31.52
N ALA A 200 21.76 -9.35 31.87
CA ALA A 200 21.13 -8.16 31.27
C ALA A 200 21.08 -8.01 29.73
N ARG A 201 21.30 -9.08 28.94
CA ARG A 201 21.37 -8.97 27.49
C ARG A 201 19.96 -8.72 26.95
N ARG A 202 19.73 -7.47 26.57
CA ARG A 202 18.60 -7.05 25.76
C ARG A 202 18.92 -7.33 24.29
N TYR A 203 17.88 -7.57 23.50
CA TYR A 203 18.01 -7.88 22.08
C TYR A 203 17.30 -6.79 21.27
N ASP A 204 17.94 -6.43 20.15
CA ASP A 204 17.42 -5.48 19.18
C ASP A 204 16.92 -6.28 17.97
N PRO A 205 15.59 -6.33 17.74
CA PRO A 205 15.04 -7.06 16.60
C PRO A 205 15.66 -6.60 15.28
N ARG A 206 16.19 -7.55 14.51
CA ARG A 206 16.77 -7.29 13.19
C ARG A 206 16.63 -8.50 12.28
N GLY A 207 16.60 -8.23 10.98
CA GLY A 207 16.35 -9.27 10.01
C GLY A 207 16.06 -8.75 8.63
N THR A 208 15.64 -9.65 7.75
CA THR A 208 15.32 -9.36 6.35
C THR A 208 13.90 -9.82 6.04
N ILE A 209 13.14 -8.94 5.39
CA ILE A 209 11.80 -9.21 4.88
C ILE A 209 11.84 -9.20 3.36
N LEU A 210 11.37 -10.30 2.78
CA LEU A 210 11.31 -10.54 1.36
C LEU A 210 9.86 -10.89 0.96
N ILE A 211 9.56 -10.80 -0.34
CA ILE A 211 8.39 -11.43 -0.95
C ILE A 211 8.87 -12.49 -1.95
N GLN A 212 8.05 -13.50 -2.17
CA GLN A 212 8.21 -14.44 -3.26
C GLN A 212 7.68 -13.80 -4.55
N ASP A 213 8.58 -13.32 -5.39
CA ASP A 213 8.27 -12.65 -6.66
C ASP A 213 8.04 -13.73 -7.74
N ARG A 214 6.78 -13.95 -8.13
CA ARG A 214 6.30 -14.93 -9.11
C ARG A 214 6.23 -14.31 -10.50
N ILE A 215 7.29 -14.50 -11.27
CA ILE A 215 7.55 -13.79 -12.52
C ILE A 215 7.20 -14.66 -13.73
N THR A 216 6.46 -14.08 -14.67
CA THR A 216 6.25 -14.67 -16.00
C THR A 216 7.36 -14.22 -16.97
N THR A 217 8.07 -15.18 -17.53
CA THR A 217 9.15 -14.95 -18.50
C THR A 217 8.60 -14.72 -19.91
N THR A 218 9.45 -14.25 -20.83
CA THR A 218 9.10 -14.04 -22.25
C THR A 218 8.60 -15.28 -22.97
N THR A 219 8.97 -16.49 -22.51
CA THR A 219 8.51 -17.77 -23.06
C THR A 219 7.19 -18.25 -22.46
N GLY A 220 6.62 -17.51 -21.48
CA GLY A 220 5.42 -17.90 -20.74
C GLY A 220 5.70 -18.79 -19.52
N ASP A 221 6.98 -19.11 -19.24
CA ASP A 221 7.34 -19.91 -18.07
C ASP A 221 7.28 -19.07 -16.78
N ILE A 222 6.90 -19.70 -15.67
CA ILE A 222 6.88 -19.08 -14.34
C ILE A 222 8.20 -19.36 -13.61
N THR A 223 8.83 -18.30 -13.13
CA THR A 223 10.02 -18.35 -12.28
C THR A 223 9.77 -17.63 -10.97
N TYR A 224 10.59 -17.95 -9.97
CA TYR A 224 10.49 -17.30 -8.67
C TYR A 224 11.83 -16.71 -8.26
N ARG A 225 11.79 -15.50 -7.70
CA ARG A 225 12.93 -14.91 -7.01
C ARG A 225 12.49 -14.31 -5.68
N ALA A 226 13.43 -14.11 -4.77
CA ALA A 226 13.16 -13.35 -3.56
C ALA A 226 13.36 -11.85 -3.86
N LEU A 227 12.34 -11.04 -3.59
CA LEU A 227 12.42 -9.59 -3.74
C LEU A 227 12.42 -8.92 -2.37
N PRO A 228 13.39 -8.04 -2.06
CA PRO A 228 13.37 -7.31 -0.81
C PRO A 228 12.20 -6.34 -0.72
N VAL A 229 11.55 -6.29 0.46
CA VAL A 229 10.47 -5.33 0.71
C VAL A 229 11.06 -4.04 1.26
N TRP A 230 11.04 -2.96 0.49
CA TRP A 230 11.61 -1.68 0.89
C TRP A 230 10.58 -0.77 1.55
N GLY A 231 10.86 -0.33 2.77
CA GLY A 231 10.12 0.74 3.44
C GLY A 231 8.87 0.29 4.20
N VAL A 232 8.70 -1.00 4.46
CA VAL A 232 7.63 -1.50 5.34
C VAL A 232 7.98 -1.23 6.81
N LYS A 233 6.99 -0.82 7.61
CA LYS A 233 7.16 -0.61 9.05
C LYS A 233 7.22 -1.97 9.74
N ILE A 234 8.22 -2.16 10.59
CA ILE A 234 8.34 -3.28 11.51
C ILE A 234 7.87 -2.80 12.88
N ARG A 235 6.85 -3.44 13.44
CA ARG A 235 6.32 -3.16 14.78
C ARG A 235 6.65 -4.33 15.71
N ALA A 236 7.41 -4.04 16.75
CA ALA A 236 7.75 -4.96 17.82
C ALA A 236 6.95 -4.58 19.08
N ALA A 237 6.19 -5.53 19.63
CA ALA A 237 5.36 -5.28 20.81
C ALA A 237 5.50 -6.39 21.84
N ARG A 238 5.57 -6.02 23.12
CA ARG A 238 5.42 -6.93 24.25
C ARG A 238 5.05 -6.16 25.51
N HIS A 239 4.04 -6.61 26.26
CA HIS A 239 3.64 -6.01 27.54
C HIS A 239 3.44 -4.49 27.44
N LEU A 240 2.71 -4.04 26.41
CA LEU A 240 2.48 -2.63 26.08
C LEU A 240 3.72 -1.81 25.68
N LYS A 241 4.94 -2.37 25.78
CA LYS A 241 6.13 -1.75 25.17
C LYS A 241 6.09 -1.95 23.66
N VAL A 242 6.03 -0.85 22.92
CA VAL A 242 5.97 -0.85 21.45
C VAL A 242 7.18 -0.10 20.91
N LYS A 243 7.85 -0.69 19.91
CA LYS A 243 8.93 -0.06 19.15
C LYS A 243 8.72 -0.30 17.67
N THR A 244 9.16 0.64 16.84
CA THR A 244 9.03 0.56 15.39
C THR A 244 10.35 0.87 14.69
N THR A 245 10.52 0.34 13.48
CA THR A 245 11.59 0.68 12.55
C THR A 245 11.09 0.41 11.13
N TYR A 246 11.92 0.63 10.10
CA TYR A 246 11.56 0.36 8.71
C TYR A 246 12.61 -0.51 8.03
N THR A 247 12.20 -1.29 7.03
CA THR A 247 13.14 -1.97 6.15
C THR A 247 13.83 -1.00 5.19
N ASN A 248 15.10 -1.24 4.91
CA ASN A 248 15.86 -0.53 3.88
C ASN A 248 15.65 -1.14 2.48
N GLU A 249 16.40 -0.66 1.48
CA GLU A 249 16.35 -1.13 0.07
C GLU A 249 16.68 -2.62 -0.11
N ASN A 250 17.40 -3.21 0.84
CA ASN A 250 17.74 -4.63 0.86
C ASN A 250 16.74 -5.45 1.68
N GLY A 251 15.59 -4.87 2.06
CA GLY A 251 14.58 -5.52 2.90
C GLY A 251 15.04 -5.73 4.35
N PHE A 252 16.22 -5.21 4.71
CA PHE A 252 16.81 -5.38 6.04
C PHE A 252 16.28 -4.31 6.99
N PHE A 253 15.91 -4.72 8.20
CA PHE A 253 15.58 -3.82 9.30
C PHE A 253 16.50 -4.08 10.49
N ASN A 254 16.74 -3.02 11.25
CA ASN A 254 17.41 -3.07 12.54
C ASN A 254 16.68 -2.11 13.48
N MET A 255 16.20 -2.63 14.60
CA MET A 255 15.51 -1.85 15.61
C MET A 255 16.51 -1.46 16.69
N ASP A 256 17.35 -0.47 16.37
CA ASP A 256 18.34 0.05 17.30
C ASP A 256 17.66 0.49 18.61
N HIS A 257 18.23 0.08 19.74
CA HIS A 257 17.68 0.35 21.06
C HIS A 257 16.27 -0.24 21.30
N GLY A 258 15.88 -1.27 20.54
CA GLY A 258 14.67 -2.06 20.80
C GLY A 258 14.66 -2.64 22.22
N ASN A 259 15.82 -3.08 22.69
CA ASN A 259 16.09 -3.36 24.09
C ASN A 259 15.09 -4.35 24.73
N PHE A 260 14.74 -5.42 24.02
CA PHE A 260 13.77 -6.41 24.51
C PHE A 260 14.45 -7.53 25.29
N SER A 261 13.89 -7.85 26.46
CA SER A 261 14.40 -8.89 27.37
C SER A 261 13.50 -10.12 27.46
N ASN A 262 12.49 -10.26 26.59
CA ASN A 262 11.49 -11.33 26.58
C ASN A 262 11.14 -11.74 25.14
N LYS A 263 10.16 -12.64 24.99
CA LYS A 263 9.49 -12.88 23.70
C LYS A 263 8.87 -11.57 23.20
N VAL A 264 8.92 -11.34 21.89
CA VAL A 264 8.39 -10.13 21.26
C VAL A 264 7.55 -10.52 20.05
N ASP A 265 6.36 -9.96 19.95
CA ASP A 265 5.50 -10.08 18.79
C ASP A 265 6.00 -9.14 17.69
N ILE A 266 6.31 -9.69 16.52
CA ILE A 266 6.79 -8.93 15.36
C ILE A 266 5.70 -8.87 14.30
N ASN A 267 5.38 -7.67 13.84
CA ASN A 267 4.39 -7.42 12.82
C ASN A 267 4.98 -6.55 11.71
N LEU A 268 4.61 -6.85 10.47
CA LEU A 268 4.75 -5.93 9.34
C LEU A 268 3.52 -5.05 9.30
N VAL A 269 3.70 -3.74 9.15
CA VAL A 269 2.62 -2.78 8.94
C VAL A 269 2.92 -2.03 7.64
N PHE A 270 2.01 -2.10 6.68
CA PHE A 270 2.22 -1.60 5.33
C PHE A 270 1.92 -0.09 5.25
N GLU A 271 2.70 0.68 5.99
CA GLU A 271 2.68 2.14 5.97
C GLU A 271 4.08 2.73 6.18
N ASN A 272 4.29 3.95 5.71
CA ASN A 272 5.46 4.77 6.00
C ASN A 272 5.14 6.27 5.79
N GLY A 273 6.17 7.11 5.67
CA GLY A 273 6.01 8.54 5.39
C GLY A 273 5.33 8.86 4.06
N GLU A 274 5.32 7.92 3.11
CA GLU A 274 4.87 8.09 1.73
C GLU A 274 3.51 7.47 1.45
N CYS A 275 3.13 6.41 2.16
CA CYS A 275 1.84 5.79 1.95
C CYS A 275 1.30 5.09 3.20
N ARG A 276 -0.01 4.84 3.17
CA ARG A 276 -0.67 3.81 3.97
C ARG A 276 -1.41 2.88 3.01
N ILE A 277 -1.21 1.57 3.16
CA ILE A 277 -1.90 0.57 2.36
C ILE A 277 -3.03 -0.01 3.19
N PHE A 278 -4.23 -0.01 2.63
CA PHE A 278 -5.45 -0.52 3.24
C PHE A 278 -5.94 -1.73 2.43
N ASN A 279 -6.52 -2.70 3.12
CA ASN A 279 -7.38 -3.69 2.48
C ASN A 279 -8.83 -3.20 2.52
N THR A 280 -9.63 -3.62 1.56
CA THR A 280 -11.06 -3.35 1.47
C THR A 280 -11.85 -4.44 2.15
N ASP A 281 -11.96 -4.34 3.47
CA ASP A 281 -12.86 -5.22 4.22
C ASP A 281 -14.33 -4.77 4.09
N GLU A 282 -15.26 -5.73 4.10
CA GLU A 282 -16.70 -5.44 4.08
C GLU A 282 -17.15 -4.62 5.32
N THR A 283 -16.39 -4.67 6.42
CA THR A 283 -16.74 -4.03 7.70
C THR A 283 -16.47 -2.52 7.72
N LYS A 284 -15.74 -2.01 6.72
CA LYS A 284 -15.26 -0.63 6.64
C LYS A 284 -14.34 -0.25 7.80
N LEU A 285 -13.70 -1.17 8.49
CA LEU A 285 -12.72 -0.85 9.53
C LEU A 285 -11.30 -0.83 8.98
N GLY A 286 -11.07 -1.57 7.88
CA GLY A 286 -9.81 -1.59 7.14
C GLY A 286 -9.35 -0.21 6.65
N ARG A 287 -10.23 0.80 6.58
CA ARG A 287 -9.89 2.19 6.22
C ARG A 287 -9.13 2.99 7.29
N TYR A 288 -9.17 2.57 8.55
CA TYR A 288 -8.56 3.33 9.65
C TYR A 288 -7.16 2.87 10.02
N PHE A 289 -6.81 1.63 9.69
CA PHE A 289 -5.54 1.02 10.05
C PHE A 289 -4.91 0.45 8.80
N ALA A 290 -3.65 0.76 8.58
CA ALA A 290 -2.89 0.12 7.51
C ALA A 290 -2.90 -1.40 7.71
N THR A 291 -2.99 -2.12 6.59
CA THR A 291 -2.95 -3.58 6.61
C THR A 291 -1.65 -4.07 7.25
N ARG A 292 -1.71 -5.25 7.87
CA ARG A 292 -0.63 -5.80 8.68
C ARG A 292 -0.47 -7.30 8.48
N LYS A 293 0.76 -7.78 8.66
CA LYS A 293 1.07 -9.21 8.68
C LYS A 293 1.80 -9.58 9.98
N HIS A 294 1.20 -10.45 10.78
CA HIS A 294 1.82 -10.97 12.00
C HIS A 294 2.86 -12.03 11.64
N LEU A 295 4.11 -11.84 12.06
CA LEU A 295 5.21 -12.79 11.79
C LEU A 295 5.36 -13.84 12.88
N GLY A 296 4.82 -13.58 14.08
CA GLY A 296 4.95 -14.44 15.24
C GLY A 296 5.79 -13.84 16.38
N GLN A 297 6.05 -14.68 17.37
CA GLN A 297 6.85 -14.36 18.54
C GLN A 297 8.31 -14.79 18.38
N TYR A 298 9.23 -13.85 18.59
CA TYR A 298 10.67 -14.09 18.53
C TYR A 298 11.32 -13.88 19.89
N GLN A 299 12.42 -14.59 20.14
CA GLN A 299 13.17 -14.48 21.40
C GLN A 299 14.67 -14.75 21.22
N ARG A 300 15.48 -14.21 22.14
CA ARG A 300 16.96 -14.35 22.15
C ARG A 300 17.58 -13.97 20.81
N GLY A 301 18.64 -14.68 20.41
CA GLY A 301 19.26 -14.55 19.10
C GLY A 301 18.29 -14.72 17.93
N GLY A 302 17.14 -15.39 18.12
CA GLY A 302 16.10 -15.44 17.09
C GLY A 302 15.48 -14.08 16.76
N MET A 303 15.50 -13.11 17.70
CA MET A 303 15.14 -11.72 17.42
C MET A 303 16.16 -11.04 16.50
N GLU A 304 17.41 -11.48 16.52
CA GLU A 304 18.51 -10.85 15.78
C GLU A 304 18.83 -11.53 14.44
N SER A 305 18.00 -12.49 14.04
CA SER A 305 18.18 -13.30 12.83
C SER A 305 16.85 -13.57 12.13
N ILE A 306 15.93 -12.60 12.16
CA ILE A 306 14.60 -12.77 11.55
C ILE A 306 14.77 -12.83 10.03
N GLN A 307 14.27 -13.89 9.41
CA GLN A 307 14.25 -14.06 7.95
C GLN A 307 12.84 -14.51 7.58
N TYR A 308 12.13 -13.67 6.82
CA TYR A 308 10.75 -13.94 6.47
C TYR A 308 10.50 -13.59 5.00
N THR A 309 9.89 -14.54 4.28
CA THR A 309 9.45 -14.36 2.90
C THR A 309 7.94 -14.48 2.84
N ILE A 310 7.26 -13.42 2.41
CA ILE A 310 5.81 -13.39 2.19
C ILE A 310 5.48 -14.15 0.90
N GLY A 311 4.38 -14.92 0.87
CA GLY A 311 3.93 -15.63 -0.33
C GLY A 311 4.76 -16.87 -0.70
N GLY A 312 5.30 -17.58 0.29
CA GLY A 312 6.19 -18.73 0.06
C GLY A 312 5.62 -19.82 -0.88
N PRO A 313 6.43 -20.81 -1.31
CA PRO A 313 6.15 -21.69 -2.46
C PRO A 313 4.81 -22.47 -2.49
N GLY A 314 4.08 -22.55 -1.38
CA GLY A 314 2.75 -23.18 -1.28
C GLY A 314 1.57 -22.20 -1.15
N GLN A 315 1.82 -20.90 -1.08
CA GLN A 315 0.81 -19.82 -0.94
C GLN A 315 1.20 -18.62 -1.83
N PRO A 316 1.29 -18.80 -3.17
CA PRO A 316 1.77 -17.73 -4.05
C PRO A 316 0.80 -16.55 -4.15
N HIS A 317 -0.48 -16.72 -3.80
CA HIS A 317 -1.55 -15.71 -3.95
C HIS A 317 -1.86 -15.04 -2.59
N ASP A 318 -0.82 -14.56 -1.92
CA ASP A 318 -0.90 -13.90 -0.61
C ASP A 318 -1.01 -12.39 -0.83
N ASN A 319 -2.07 -11.75 -0.33
CA ASN A 319 -2.31 -10.30 -0.46
C ASN A 319 -1.12 -9.48 0.06
N GLY A 320 -0.38 -10.00 1.05
CA GLY A 320 0.85 -9.41 1.55
C GLY A 320 1.98 -9.33 0.55
N VAL A 321 2.00 -10.17 -0.50
CA VAL A 321 2.92 -10.02 -1.63
C VAL A 321 2.61 -8.73 -2.37
N VAL A 322 1.34 -8.46 -2.67
CA VAL A 322 0.93 -7.24 -3.38
C VAL A 322 1.15 -6.00 -2.51
N TRP A 323 0.81 -6.05 -1.22
CA TRP A 323 1.15 -4.94 -0.31
C TRP A 323 2.66 -4.66 -0.26
N GLY A 324 3.48 -5.72 -0.27
CA GLY A 324 4.94 -5.64 -0.33
C GLY A 324 5.46 -5.08 -1.65
N LEU A 325 4.88 -5.48 -2.79
CA LEU A 325 5.18 -4.91 -4.11
C LEU A 325 4.84 -3.42 -4.13
N THR A 326 3.63 -3.03 -3.70
CA THR A 326 3.14 -1.65 -3.71
C THR A 326 4.01 -0.70 -2.92
N ILE A 327 4.33 -1.05 -1.66
CA ILE A 327 5.20 -0.18 -0.83
C ILE A 327 6.62 -0.09 -1.39
N THR A 328 7.13 -1.18 -1.97
CA THR A 328 8.46 -1.23 -2.59
C THR A 328 8.51 -0.41 -3.87
N ALA A 329 7.49 -0.51 -4.73
CA ALA A 329 7.38 0.23 -5.99
C ALA A 329 7.37 1.74 -5.75
N LEU A 330 6.63 2.21 -4.75
CA LEU A 330 6.61 3.62 -4.39
C LEU A 330 7.98 4.11 -3.91
N ARG A 331 8.68 3.32 -3.08
CA ARG A 331 10.05 3.64 -2.64
C ARG A 331 11.03 3.67 -3.81
N ASP A 332 10.92 2.69 -4.69
CA ASP A 332 11.74 2.57 -5.90
C ASP A 332 11.53 3.79 -6.82
N PHE A 333 10.27 4.10 -7.16
CA PHE A 333 9.90 5.28 -7.95
C PHE A 333 10.48 6.57 -7.36
N ILE A 334 10.28 6.79 -6.07
CA ILE A 334 10.78 7.98 -5.36
C ILE A 334 12.32 8.05 -5.40
N SER A 335 13.00 6.91 -5.25
CA SER A 335 14.46 6.86 -5.30
C SER A 335 15.02 7.21 -6.68
N GLN A 336 14.25 6.94 -7.74
CA GLN A 336 14.59 7.23 -9.13
C GLN A 336 14.15 8.63 -9.60
N GLY A 337 13.29 9.32 -8.84
CA GLY A 337 12.54 10.50 -9.32
C GLY A 337 13.39 11.67 -9.82
N LEU A 338 14.44 12.07 -9.09
CA LEU A 338 15.33 13.15 -9.54
C LEU A 338 16.12 12.79 -10.82
N ALA A 339 16.41 11.50 -11.05
CA ALA A 339 17.10 11.04 -12.25
C ALA A 339 16.16 10.95 -13.46
N ASN A 340 14.86 10.70 -13.22
CA ASN A 340 13.85 10.58 -14.26
C ASN A 340 13.05 11.89 -14.51
N GLY A 341 13.31 12.95 -13.73
CA GLY A 341 12.55 14.21 -13.81
C GLY A 341 11.08 14.06 -13.42
N THR A 342 10.72 13.00 -12.71
CA THR A 342 9.37 12.79 -12.19
C THR A 342 9.21 13.47 -10.83
N TYR A 343 7.96 13.77 -10.46
CA TYR A 343 7.65 14.46 -9.22
C TYR A 343 7.32 13.44 -8.13
N ARG A 344 7.78 13.71 -6.91
CA ARG A 344 7.46 12.87 -5.76
C ARG A 344 5.94 12.87 -5.55
N PRO A 345 5.26 11.71 -5.57
CA PRO A 345 3.86 11.62 -5.18
C PRO A 345 3.60 12.23 -3.80
N PRO A 346 2.41 12.76 -3.50
CA PRO A 346 2.09 13.14 -2.14
C PRO A 346 1.94 11.88 -1.27
N LYS A 347 1.71 12.02 0.03
CA LYS A 347 1.39 10.85 0.86
C LYS A 347 0.08 10.22 0.38
N LEU A 348 0.13 8.94 0.00
CA LEU A 348 -0.99 8.22 -0.62
C LEU A 348 -1.75 7.33 0.37
N ASN A 349 -3.07 7.39 0.32
CA ASN A 349 -3.93 6.30 0.79
C ASN A 349 -4.14 5.29 -0.35
N ILE A 350 -3.55 4.11 -0.23
CA ILE A 350 -3.57 3.09 -1.29
C ILE A 350 -4.49 1.96 -0.85
N TYR A 351 -5.48 1.62 -1.66
CA TYR A 351 -6.37 0.49 -1.43
C TYR A 351 -5.95 -0.67 -2.32
N VAL A 352 -5.76 -1.85 -1.74
CA VAL A 352 -5.33 -3.04 -2.45
C VAL A 352 -6.30 -4.16 -2.15
N ASP A 353 -6.92 -4.73 -3.18
CA ASP A 353 -7.90 -5.82 -3.05
C ASP A 353 -7.64 -6.93 -4.06
N ASP A 354 -8.12 -8.13 -3.75
CA ASP A 354 -8.24 -9.18 -4.74
C ASP A 354 -9.56 -9.04 -5.52
N GLU A 355 -9.51 -9.32 -6.82
CA GLU A 355 -10.68 -9.27 -7.68
C GLU A 355 -10.96 -10.68 -8.21
N ASN A 356 -12.18 -11.18 -8.01
CA ASN A 356 -12.63 -12.46 -8.58
C ASN A 356 -12.83 -12.41 -10.11
N ASP A 357 -12.74 -11.23 -10.72
CA ASP A 357 -12.79 -11.04 -12.17
C ASP A 357 -11.40 -11.22 -12.81
N ASN A 358 -11.37 -11.61 -14.07
CA ASN A 358 -10.21 -12.25 -14.71
C ASN A 358 -8.96 -11.36 -14.94
N VAL A 359 -8.90 -10.11 -14.46
CA VAL A 359 -7.84 -9.14 -14.83
C VAL A 359 -7.36 -8.31 -13.65
N SER A 360 -6.05 -8.17 -13.48
CA SER A 360 -5.45 -7.20 -12.53
C SER A 360 -5.57 -5.78 -13.08
N SER A 361 -5.89 -4.79 -12.24
CA SER A 361 -6.11 -3.42 -12.67
C SER A 361 -5.72 -2.38 -11.63
N GLY A 362 -5.65 -1.12 -12.05
CA GLY A 362 -5.29 0.01 -11.19
C GLY A 362 -6.11 1.26 -11.48
N ALA A 363 -6.10 2.19 -10.53
CA ALA A 363 -6.57 3.56 -10.72
C ALA A 363 -5.87 4.54 -9.75
N ALA A 364 -5.62 5.77 -10.20
CA ALA A 364 -5.10 6.86 -9.38
C ALA A 364 -6.11 8.03 -9.23
N PRO A 365 -7.22 7.83 -8.49
CA PRO A 365 -8.28 8.84 -8.36
C PRO A 365 -7.91 10.03 -7.46
N MET A 366 -6.78 10.01 -6.75
CA MET A 366 -6.30 11.11 -5.89
C MET A 366 -7.42 11.74 -5.03
N ALA A 367 -8.38 10.91 -4.58
CA ALA A 367 -9.70 11.38 -4.19
C ALA A 367 -9.63 12.22 -2.91
N ALA A 368 -8.60 12.02 -2.08
CA ALA A 368 -8.39 12.81 -0.88
C ALA A 368 -8.12 14.29 -1.17
N TYR A 369 -7.77 14.65 -2.41
CA TYR A 369 -7.44 16.02 -2.80
C TYR A 369 -8.63 16.79 -3.41
N PHE A 370 -9.79 16.14 -3.58
CA PHE A 370 -10.96 16.75 -4.19
C PHE A 370 -12.09 17.01 -3.17
N ALA A 371 -12.17 18.26 -2.71
CA ALA A 371 -13.33 18.74 -1.96
C ALA A 371 -14.47 19.02 -2.95
N THR A 372 -15.31 18.04 -3.25
CA THR A 372 -16.44 18.21 -4.19
C THR A 372 -17.56 17.19 -3.91
N PRO A 373 -18.83 17.52 -4.23
CA PRO A 373 -20.03 16.82 -3.74
C PRO A 373 -19.97 15.30 -3.91
N LYS A 374 -20.49 14.58 -2.92
CA LYS A 374 -20.64 13.11 -2.84
C LYS A 374 -20.85 12.44 -4.20
N ASN A 375 -21.71 13.03 -5.03
CA ASN A 375 -22.12 12.54 -6.35
C ASN A 375 -20.99 12.46 -7.40
N ILE A 376 -19.97 13.33 -7.34
CA ILE A 376 -18.85 13.31 -8.31
C ILE A 376 -17.86 12.23 -7.89
N VAL A 377 -17.47 12.16 -6.62
CA VAL A 377 -16.58 11.10 -6.10
C VAL A 377 -17.26 9.73 -6.18
N GLU A 378 -18.56 9.64 -5.89
CA GLU A 378 -19.36 8.44 -6.14
C GLU A 378 -19.35 8.11 -7.64
N SER A 379 -19.54 9.05 -8.57
CA SER A 379 -19.40 8.74 -10.02
C SER A 379 -17.98 8.35 -10.45
N LEU A 380 -16.93 8.82 -9.76
CA LEU A 380 -15.53 8.49 -10.04
C LEU A 380 -15.16 7.08 -9.53
N ILE A 381 -15.85 6.62 -8.48
CA ILE A 381 -15.58 5.35 -7.80
C ILE A 381 -16.62 4.26 -8.15
N ILE A 382 -17.83 4.65 -8.56
CA ILE A 382 -18.87 3.78 -9.14
C ILE A 382 -18.35 3.06 -10.38
N ASN A 383 -17.33 3.61 -11.03
CA ASN A 383 -16.75 2.95 -12.16
C ASN A 383 -15.63 1.98 -11.80
N VAL A 384 -14.94 2.16 -10.67
CA VAL A 384 -14.23 1.06 -10.01
C VAL A 384 -15.25 0.07 -9.42
N ALA A 385 -16.55 0.42 -9.32
CA ALA A 385 -17.63 -0.36 -8.70
C ALA A 385 -18.29 -1.43 -9.58
N LEU A 386 -17.51 -2.11 -10.42
CA LEU A 386 -17.73 -3.56 -10.57
C LEU A 386 -16.87 -4.37 -9.59
N THR A 387 -15.96 -3.71 -8.87
CA THR A 387 -15.15 -4.30 -7.80
C THR A 387 -15.74 -4.01 -6.41
N PRO A 388 -15.43 -4.83 -5.39
CA PRO A 388 -15.93 -4.67 -4.02
C PRO A 388 -15.65 -3.27 -3.41
N ILE A 389 -14.58 -2.61 -3.86
CA ILE A 389 -14.09 -1.31 -3.37
C ILE A 389 -15.09 -0.16 -3.59
N GLY A 390 -15.85 -0.21 -4.68
CA GLY A 390 -16.70 0.91 -5.10
C GLY A 390 -17.83 1.27 -4.13
N GLY A 391 -18.37 0.27 -3.43
CA GLY A 391 -19.38 0.47 -2.38
C GLY A 391 -18.80 1.05 -1.08
N LEU A 392 -17.52 0.75 -0.79
CA LEU A 392 -16.84 1.12 0.45
C LEU A 392 -16.51 2.61 0.52
N VAL A 393 -16.29 3.27 -0.63
CA VAL A 393 -15.87 4.68 -0.64
C VAL A 393 -17.04 5.67 -0.53
N SER A 394 -18.28 5.21 -0.74
CA SER A 394 -19.47 6.05 -0.57
C SER A 394 -19.63 6.49 0.90
N GLY A 395 -19.34 7.77 1.17
CA GLY A 395 -19.48 8.36 2.50
C GLY A 395 -18.24 8.34 3.39
N LEU A 396 -17.04 8.06 2.86
CA LEU A 396 -15.79 8.30 3.60
C LEU A 396 -15.55 9.78 3.84
N ALA A 397 -14.90 10.13 4.97
CA ALA A 397 -14.25 11.42 5.06
C ALA A 397 -13.22 11.57 3.93
N GLN A 398 -13.09 12.78 3.38
CA GLN A 398 -12.19 13.08 2.28
C GLN A 398 -10.76 12.57 2.54
N SER A 399 -10.24 12.72 3.75
CA SER A 399 -8.89 12.30 4.15
C SER A 399 -8.64 10.80 4.19
N LEU A 400 -9.69 9.98 4.11
CA LEU A 400 -9.62 8.52 4.02
C LEU A 400 -9.96 8.02 2.62
N ALA A 401 -10.30 8.92 1.68
CA ALA A 401 -10.58 8.54 0.32
C ALA A 401 -9.31 7.96 -0.35
N PRO A 402 -9.48 7.00 -1.29
CA PRO A 402 -8.37 6.39 -2.01
C PRO A 402 -7.66 7.42 -2.88
N ASP A 403 -6.34 7.46 -2.81
CA ASP A 403 -5.51 8.19 -3.77
C ASP A 403 -5.08 7.28 -4.92
N MET A 404 -4.88 6.00 -4.60
CA MET A 404 -4.54 4.95 -5.55
C MET A 404 -5.27 3.66 -5.17
N ILE A 405 -5.68 2.88 -6.16
CA ILE A 405 -6.37 1.61 -6.03
C ILE A 405 -5.63 0.59 -6.88
N ILE A 406 -5.40 -0.60 -6.34
CA ILE A 406 -4.80 -1.74 -7.03
C ILE A 406 -5.69 -2.96 -6.81
N ASN A 407 -6.19 -3.52 -7.88
CA ASN A 407 -6.91 -4.79 -7.88
C ASN A 407 -6.05 -5.84 -8.55
N PHE A 408 -6.01 -7.05 -8.03
CA PHE A 408 -5.27 -8.13 -8.66
C PHE A 408 -6.09 -9.41 -8.74
N ASN A 409 -5.92 -10.15 -9.83
CA ASN A 409 -6.57 -11.44 -9.99
C ASN A 409 -5.75 -12.53 -9.26
N PRO A 410 -6.27 -13.12 -8.17
CA PRO A 410 -5.55 -14.17 -7.47
C PRO A 410 -5.38 -15.41 -8.35
N ASN A 411 -6.29 -15.70 -9.29
CA ASN A 411 -6.17 -16.86 -10.20
C ASN A 411 -5.10 -16.68 -11.29
N ASN A 412 -4.69 -15.44 -11.58
CA ASN A 412 -3.65 -15.11 -12.56
C ASN A 412 -2.53 -14.27 -11.91
N PHE A 413 -1.99 -14.76 -10.80
CA PHE A 413 -1.09 -13.99 -9.95
C PHE A 413 0.33 -13.86 -10.54
N ARG A 414 0.59 -12.80 -11.29
CA ARG A 414 1.89 -12.53 -11.95
C ARG A 414 2.48 -11.24 -11.41
N THR A 415 3.50 -11.34 -10.57
CA THR A 415 3.99 -10.18 -9.81
C THR A 415 4.64 -9.12 -10.69
N ASN A 416 5.26 -9.51 -11.81
CA ASN A 416 5.84 -8.55 -12.75
C ASN A 416 4.77 -7.72 -13.47
N GLU A 417 3.61 -8.31 -13.79
CA GLU A 417 2.48 -7.59 -14.41
C GLU A 417 1.78 -6.69 -13.37
N ILE A 418 1.57 -7.20 -12.15
CA ILE A 418 1.03 -6.39 -11.04
C ILE A 418 1.95 -5.21 -10.73
N MET A 419 3.27 -5.42 -10.73
CA MET A 419 4.25 -4.36 -10.50
C MET A 419 4.23 -3.29 -11.58
N GLU A 420 4.08 -3.68 -12.84
CA GLU A 420 3.91 -2.76 -13.99
C GLU A 420 2.67 -1.89 -13.82
N THR A 421 1.54 -2.48 -13.44
CA THR A 421 0.30 -1.75 -13.10
C THR A 421 0.52 -0.78 -11.93
N ILE A 422 1.20 -1.20 -10.86
CA ILE A 422 1.51 -0.31 -9.74
C ILE A 422 2.35 0.89 -10.21
N TYR A 423 3.39 0.68 -11.03
CA TYR A 423 4.18 1.78 -11.58
C TYR A 423 3.37 2.71 -12.48
N HIS A 424 2.48 2.16 -13.32
CA HIS A 424 1.54 2.94 -14.15
C HIS A 424 0.75 3.92 -13.27
N GLU A 425 0.12 3.41 -12.20
CA GLU A 425 -0.67 4.24 -11.29
C GLU A 425 0.18 5.26 -10.53
N ILE A 426 1.39 4.88 -10.10
CA ILE A 426 2.33 5.83 -9.50
C ILE A 426 2.68 6.95 -10.49
N GLY A 427 2.79 6.65 -11.80
CA GLY A 427 2.97 7.63 -12.87
C GLY A 427 1.91 8.73 -12.85
N HIS A 428 0.63 8.36 -12.68
CA HIS A 428 -0.48 9.30 -12.52
C HIS A 428 -0.41 10.11 -11.22
N THR A 429 -0.03 9.48 -10.10
CA THR A 429 0.13 10.20 -8.81
C THR A 429 1.28 11.22 -8.83
N SER A 430 2.37 10.89 -9.55
CA SER A 430 3.46 11.82 -9.84
C SER A 430 2.98 12.98 -10.71
N HIS A 431 2.19 12.68 -11.75
CA HIS A 431 1.65 13.70 -12.65
C HIS A 431 0.68 14.65 -11.94
N PHE A 432 -0.10 14.14 -10.97
CA PHE A 432 -0.87 14.97 -10.04
C PHE A 432 0.02 15.92 -9.24
N SER A 433 1.17 15.47 -8.76
CA SER A 433 2.10 16.30 -7.99
C SER A 433 2.68 17.45 -8.81
N GLN A 434 2.89 17.22 -10.11
CA GLN A 434 3.35 18.24 -11.06
C GLN A 434 2.25 19.27 -11.36
N ASN A 435 1.05 18.81 -11.74
CA ASN A 435 0.04 19.65 -12.39
C ASN A 435 -1.14 20.03 -11.50
N GLY A 436 -1.24 19.39 -10.34
CA GLY A 436 -2.22 19.67 -9.30
C GLY A 436 -3.66 19.36 -9.67
N ARG A 437 -4.54 19.69 -8.71
CA ARG A 437 -5.97 19.37 -8.72
C ARG A 437 -6.71 19.81 -10.00
N GLY A 438 -6.35 20.96 -10.57
CA GLY A 438 -7.05 21.53 -11.72
C GLY A 438 -6.89 20.68 -12.98
N PHE A 439 -5.66 20.26 -13.26
CA PHE A 439 -5.35 19.37 -14.38
C PHE A 439 -6.02 18.00 -14.21
N THR A 440 -5.85 17.38 -13.05
CA THR A 440 -6.41 16.06 -12.75
C THR A 440 -7.94 16.07 -12.83
N MET A 441 -8.61 17.16 -12.44
CA MET A 441 -10.06 17.31 -12.66
C MET A 441 -10.44 17.34 -14.15
N ASN A 442 -9.60 17.91 -15.02
CA ASN A 442 -9.85 17.87 -16.46
C ASN A 442 -9.69 16.46 -17.03
N VAL A 443 -8.73 15.69 -16.52
CA VAL A 443 -8.58 14.26 -16.86
C VAL A 443 -9.85 13.50 -16.46
N TYR A 444 -10.36 13.70 -15.24
CA TYR A 444 -11.62 13.09 -14.80
C TYR A 444 -12.82 13.48 -15.66
N ASN A 445 -12.91 14.75 -16.03
CA ASN A 445 -13.94 15.20 -16.95
C ASN A 445 -13.82 14.52 -18.33
N ALA A 446 -12.60 14.17 -18.79
CA ALA A 446 -12.42 13.42 -20.04
C ALA A 446 -13.04 12.02 -19.96
N TYR A 447 -12.84 11.32 -18.85
CA TYR A 447 -13.50 10.04 -18.59
C TYR A 447 -15.02 10.16 -18.42
N LEU A 448 -15.50 11.23 -17.79
CA LEU A 448 -16.93 11.50 -17.65
C LEU A 448 -17.62 11.71 -19.00
N ASP A 449 -16.96 12.34 -19.98
CA ASP A 449 -17.50 12.50 -21.34
C ASP A 449 -17.79 11.15 -22.01
N VAL A 450 -16.95 10.14 -21.76
CA VAL A 450 -17.13 8.77 -22.27
C VAL A 450 -18.39 8.15 -21.66
N GLN A 451 -18.54 8.26 -20.34
CA GLN A 451 -19.69 7.72 -19.61
C GLN A 451 -21.01 8.38 -20.02
N LEU A 452 -21.04 9.70 -20.13
CA LEU A 452 -22.25 10.43 -20.51
C LEU A 452 -22.73 10.07 -21.92
N LYS A 453 -21.84 9.51 -22.76
CA LYS A 453 -22.16 8.98 -24.08
C LYS A 453 -22.48 7.48 -24.09
N ASN A 454 -22.51 6.84 -22.91
CA ASN A 454 -22.77 5.40 -22.72
C ASN A 454 -21.91 4.52 -23.64
N ARG A 455 -20.61 4.82 -23.71
CA ARG A 455 -19.67 4.03 -24.52
C ARG A 455 -19.42 2.68 -23.85
N PRO A 456 -19.24 1.60 -24.62
CA PRO A 456 -18.96 0.25 -24.09
C PRO A 456 -17.54 0.09 -23.55
N SER A 457 -16.64 1.04 -23.82
CA SER A 457 -15.26 1.04 -23.35
C SER A 457 -15.04 2.11 -22.27
N PRO A 458 -14.14 1.86 -21.30
CA PRO A 458 -13.77 2.86 -20.29
C PRO A 458 -13.10 4.10 -20.90
N TYR A 459 -12.42 3.97 -22.04
CA TYR A 459 -11.72 5.05 -22.74
C TYR A 459 -12.55 5.64 -23.90
N GLY A 460 -13.65 5.00 -24.30
CA GLY A 460 -14.43 5.41 -25.46
C GLY A 460 -13.74 5.05 -26.77
N ASN A 461 -13.92 5.87 -27.80
CA ASN A 461 -13.41 5.60 -29.15
C ASN A 461 -12.55 6.73 -29.73
N GLY A 462 -12.06 7.64 -28.86
CA GLY A 462 -11.20 8.74 -29.24
C GLY A 462 -11.92 9.94 -29.87
N THR A 463 -13.26 9.93 -29.93
CA THR A 463 -14.06 11.03 -30.51
C THR A 463 -14.64 11.97 -29.45
N GLU A 464 -14.32 11.74 -28.19
CA GLU A 464 -14.74 12.52 -27.05
C GLU A 464 -14.04 13.89 -27.01
N SER A 465 -14.70 14.90 -26.42
CA SER A 465 -14.24 16.29 -26.52
C SER A 465 -12.87 16.52 -25.88
N ARG A 466 -12.51 15.68 -24.91
CA ARG A 466 -11.22 15.67 -24.21
C ARG A 466 -10.42 14.38 -24.45
N ALA A 467 -10.71 13.64 -25.53
CA ALA A 467 -10.00 12.40 -25.85
C ALA A 467 -8.48 12.59 -25.91
N GLY A 468 -7.99 13.70 -26.47
CA GLY A 468 -6.55 13.99 -26.52
C GLY A 468 -5.87 14.15 -25.16
N LEU A 469 -6.60 14.62 -24.13
CA LEU A 469 -6.07 14.72 -22.76
C LEU A 469 -5.99 13.34 -22.10
N MET A 470 -7.03 12.53 -22.29
CA MET A 470 -7.07 11.15 -21.81
C MET A 470 -5.97 10.32 -22.48
N ALA A 471 -5.84 10.37 -23.80
CA ALA A 471 -4.77 9.69 -24.55
C ALA A 471 -3.38 10.06 -24.04
N LEU A 472 -3.13 11.35 -23.80
CA LEU A 472 -1.83 11.82 -23.30
C LEU A 472 -1.54 11.30 -21.89
N THR A 473 -2.55 11.28 -21.03
CA THR A 473 -2.41 10.84 -19.63
C THR A 473 -2.15 9.34 -19.56
N GLU A 474 -2.92 8.53 -20.30
CA GLU A 474 -2.72 7.08 -20.34
C GLU A 474 -1.39 6.70 -21.02
N ALA A 475 -1.00 7.39 -22.10
CA ALA A 475 0.31 7.16 -22.73
C ALA A 475 1.48 7.42 -21.76
N TRP A 476 1.35 8.41 -20.87
CA TRP A 476 2.32 8.64 -19.80
C TRP A 476 2.34 7.53 -18.74
N GLY A 477 1.15 7.07 -18.31
CA GLY A 477 1.02 5.96 -17.37
C GLY A 477 1.64 4.67 -17.91
N GLU A 478 1.29 4.29 -19.15
CA GLU A 478 1.82 3.10 -19.83
C GLU A 478 3.34 3.16 -19.96
N TYR A 479 3.87 4.32 -20.39
CA TYR A 479 5.30 4.57 -20.49
C TYR A 479 6.02 4.36 -19.15
N ILE A 480 5.53 4.98 -18.07
CA ILE A 480 6.15 4.85 -16.74
C ILE A 480 6.05 3.42 -16.21
N GLY A 481 4.90 2.77 -16.39
CA GLY A 481 4.66 1.39 -15.99
C GLY A 481 5.70 0.46 -16.60
N ALA A 482 5.80 0.48 -17.93
CA ALA A 482 6.68 -0.38 -18.70
C ALA A 482 8.16 -0.07 -18.46
N GLU A 483 8.56 1.20 -18.47
CA GLU A 483 9.95 1.62 -18.28
C GLU A 483 10.51 1.19 -16.91
N LEU A 484 9.74 1.41 -15.84
CA LEU A 484 10.19 1.05 -14.48
C LEU A 484 10.13 -0.45 -14.23
N ALA A 485 9.11 -1.14 -14.76
CA ALA A 485 9.06 -2.59 -14.71
C ALA A 485 10.26 -3.19 -15.46
N HIS A 486 10.57 -2.70 -16.67
CA HIS A 486 11.71 -3.18 -17.44
C HIS A 486 13.03 -2.97 -16.70
N ARG A 487 13.26 -1.78 -16.11
CA ARG A 487 14.47 -1.54 -15.31
C ARG A 487 14.61 -2.51 -14.13
N ARG A 488 13.49 -2.92 -13.52
CA ARG A 488 13.50 -3.82 -12.35
C ARG A 488 13.68 -5.30 -12.71
N TYR A 489 13.10 -5.74 -13.81
CA TYR A 489 13.05 -7.15 -14.18
C TYR A 489 13.99 -7.52 -15.35
N GLY A 490 14.43 -6.53 -16.12
CA GLY A 490 15.29 -6.68 -17.30
C GLY A 490 14.62 -7.41 -18.45
N SER A 491 15.41 -7.87 -19.42
CA SER A 491 14.93 -8.57 -20.63
C SER A 491 14.41 -10.00 -20.40
N ILE A 492 14.35 -10.46 -19.14
CA ILE A 492 13.97 -11.85 -18.77
C ILE A 492 12.44 -12.06 -18.82
N THR A 493 11.68 -10.97 -18.84
CA THR A 493 10.24 -10.99 -18.56
C THR A 493 9.40 -10.61 -19.77
N ALA A 494 8.21 -11.22 -19.89
CA ALA A 494 7.15 -10.81 -20.83
C ALA A 494 6.55 -9.45 -20.40
N ILE A 495 7.40 -8.45 -20.20
CA ILE A 495 6.97 -7.09 -19.89
C ILE A 495 6.44 -6.46 -21.17
N HIS A 496 5.36 -5.70 -21.01
CA HIS A 496 4.60 -5.09 -22.10
C HIS A 496 5.46 -4.14 -22.93
N GLN A 497 6.68 -3.78 -22.51
CA GLN A 497 7.59 -2.94 -23.28
C GLN A 497 7.76 -3.41 -24.74
N ASN A 498 7.95 -4.70 -25.02
CA ASN A 498 8.07 -5.15 -26.41
C ASN A 498 6.76 -4.96 -27.20
N ASP A 499 5.61 -5.04 -26.53
CA ASP A 499 4.29 -4.81 -27.14
C ASP A 499 4.02 -3.30 -27.33
N ILE A 500 4.52 -2.47 -26.41
CA ILE A 500 4.46 -1.00 -26.44
C ILE A 500 5.42 -0.42 -27.49
N GLU A 501 6.66 -0.91 -27.57
CA GLU A 501 7.60 -0.62 -28.66
C GLU A 501 7.10 -1.16 -30.00
N ALA A 502 6.24 -2.18 -29.98
CA ALA A 502 5.55 -2.66 -31.18
C ALA A 502 4.16 -2.03 -31.38
N TYR A 503 3.86 -0.94 -30.67
CA TYR A 503 2.56 -0.30 -30.76
C TYR A 503 2.33 0.26 -32.17
N ASN A 504 1.22 -0.12 -32.78
CA ASN A 504 0.81 0.42 -34.08
C ASN A 504 -0.62 1.00 -33.99
N PRO A 505 -0.79 2.33 -34.10
CA PRO A 505 -2.11 2.96 -34.06
C PRO A 505 -2.99 2.58 -35.27
N ASN A 506 -2.42 1.94 -36.29
CA ASN A 506 -3.12 1.48 -37.49
C ASN A 506 -3.49 -0.02 -37.45
N SER A 507 -3.17 -0.73 -36.36
CA SER A 507 -3.36 -2.19 -36.24
C SER A 507 -4.82 -2.64 -36.11
N GLY A 508 -5.77 -1.71 -35.99
CA GLY A 508 -7.17 -2.02 -35.68
C GLY A 508 -7.40 -2.46 -34.23
N ARG A 509 -6.37 -2.38 -33.36
CA ARG A 509 -6.45 -2.65 -31.93
C ARG A 509 -7.49 -1.75 -31.26
N VAL A 510 -8.15 -2.30 -30.24
CA VAL A 510 -9.03 -1.53 -29.36
C VAL A 510 -8.17 -0.47 -28.64
N PHE A 511 -8.58 0.79 -28.68
CA PHE A 511 -7.83 1.95 -28.12
C PHE A 511 -6.55 2.36 -28.87
N ALA A 512 -6.43 2.01 -30.15
CA ALA A 512 -5.33 2.46 -31.02
C ALA A 512 -5.19 4.00 -31.20
N TRP A 513 -6.04 4.79 -30.54
CA TRP A 513 -5.93 6.26 -30.47
C TRP A 513 -5.21 6.74 -29.20
N ILE A 514 -4.90 5.86 -28.22
CA ILE A 514 -4.04 6.17 -27.07
C ILE A 514 -2.61 5.79 -27.45
N PRO A 515 -1.68 6.74 -27.67
CA PRO A 515 -0.38 6.44 -28.28
C PRO A 515 0.62 5.86 -27.26
N GLU A 516 0.40 4.65 -26.78
CA GLU A 516 1.21 3.99 -25.72
C GLU A 516 2.71 3.92 -26.08
N GLY A 517 3.04 3.68 -27.35
CA GLY A 517 4.43 3.54 -27.81
C GLY A 517 5.20 4.83 -28.08
N VAL A 518 4.52 5.99 -28.19
CA VAL A 518 5.16 7.21 -28.73
C VAL A 518 6.35 7.69 -27.90
N MET A 519 6.29 7.52 -26.57
CA MET A 519 7.39 7.92 -25.70
C MET A 519 8.58 6.96 -25.80
N HIS A 520 8.35 5.67 -26.03
CA HIS A 520 9.41 4.69 -26.27
C HIS A 520 10.12 4.96 -27.62
N ASP A 521 9.36 5.16 -28.69
CA ASP A 521 9.90 5.51 -30.02
C ASP A 521 10.68 6.85 -30.00
N LEU A 522 10.39 7.74 -29.06
CA LEU A 522 11.20 8.94 -28.85
C LEU A 522 12.56 8.64 -28.19
N GLN A 523 12.66 7.61 -27.36
CA GLN A 523 13.89 7.28 -26.63
C GLN A 523 14.94 6.59 -27.48
N ASP A 524 14.54 5.75 -28.42
CA ASP A 524 15.45 5.03 -29.30
C ASP A 524 14.88 4.88 -30.71
N ASN A 525 15.70 4.35 -31.62
CA ASN A 525 15.36 4.14 -33.02
C ASN A 525 15.29 2.64 -33.37
N VAL A 526 14.89 1.81 -32.41
CA VAL A 526 14.87 0.36 -32.51
C VAL A 526 13.44 -0.12 -32.34
N ASN A 527 12.89 -0.68 -33.41
CA ASN A 527 11.63 -1.43 -33.32
C ASN A 527 11.93 -2.79 -32.68
N ALA A 528 11.09 -3.24 -31.74
CA ALA A 528 11.26 -4.51 -31.04
C ALA A 528 11.56 -5.68 -32.02
N VAL A 529 12.66 -6.39 -31.76
CA VAL A 529 13.51 -7.06 -32.77
C VAL A 529 12.88 -8.28 -33.46
N ASP A 530 11.71 -8.79 -33.07
CA ASP A 530 11.20 -10.08 -33.57
C ASP A 530 9.70 -10.12 -33.95
N ARG A 531 9.01 -8.97 -33.97
CA ARG A 531 7.68 -8.86 -34.57
C ARG A 531 7.80 -7.97 -35.82
N GLN A 532 7.09 -8.35 -36.89
CA GLN A 532 7.13 -7.74 -38.22
C GLN A 532 7.35 -6.22 -38.18
N PRO A 533 8.14 -5.61 -39.10
CA PRO A 533 8.35 -4.16 -39.11
C PRO A 533 7.00 -3.46 -38.98
N LEU A 534 6.88 -2.54 -38.02
CA LEU A 534 5.64 -1.81 -37.77
C LEU A 534 5.21 -1.15 -39.08
N ILE A 535 4.22 -1.74 -39.74
CA ILE A 535 3.76 -1.24 -41.02
C ILE A 535 3.15 0.14 -40.72
N ASN A 536 3.84 1.18 -41.21
CA ASN A 536 3.46 2.60 -41.14
C ASN A 536 3.72 3.35 -39.83
N VAL A 537 4.56 2.87 -38.91
CA VAL A 537 5.10 3.70 -37.80
C VAL A 537 6.51 4.15 -38.17
N THR A 538 6.79 5.46 -38.06
CA THR A 538 8.10 6.04 -38.41
C THR A 538 8.93 6.25 -37.15
N ASP A 539 9.60 5.20 -36.72
CA ASP A 539 10.54 5.23 -35.60
C ASP A 539 11.96 5.57 -36.09
N ASN A 540 12.32 6.86 -36.02
CA ASN A 540 13.64 7.39 -36.41
C ASN A 540 14.14 8.46 -35.42
N THR A 541 13.59 8.49 -34.22
CA THR A 541 14.00 9.37 -33.13
C THR A 541 14.93 8.63 -32.17
N ASN A 542 15.69 9.34 -31.33
CA ASN A 542 16.53 8.70 -30.30
C ASN A 542 16.95 9.75 -29.25
N GLY A 543 17.18 9.33 -28.00
CA GLY A 543 17.87 10.10 -26.98
C GLY A 543 17.00 11.15 -26.30
N PHE A 544 15.68 11.05 -26.44
CA PHE A 544 14.76 11.69 -25.53
C PHE A 544 14.72 10.94 -24.19
N THR A 545 14.46 11.67 -23.11
CA THR A 545 14.57 11.16 -21.75
C THR A 545 13.25 11.30 -21.04
N THR A 546 12.99 10.45 -20.03
CA THR A 546 11.82 10.55 -19.16
C THR A 546 11.65 11.96 -18.59
N SER A 547 12.75 12.64 -18.23
CA SER A 547 12.70 14.02 -17.71
C SER A 547 12.21 15.02 -18.75
N GLN A 548 12.57 14.85 -20.02
CA GLN A 548 12.08 15.71 -21.09
C GLN A 548 10.59 15.46 -21.37
N PHE A 549 10.11 14.22 -21.24
CA PHE A 549 8.68 13.92 -21.34
C PHE A 549 7.92 14.55 -20.18
N ALA A 550 8.38 14.35 -18.94
CA ALA A 550 7.75 14.91 -17.75
C ALA A 550 7.65 16.46 -17.83
N ASN A 551 8.75 17.14 -18.21
CA ASN A 551 8.74 18.60 -18.37
C ASN A 551 7.73 19.06 -19.45
N ALA A 552 7.58 18.30 -20.53
CA ALA A 552 6.64 18.62 -21.59
C ALA A 552 5.17 18.32 -21.26
N LEU A 553 4.89 17.70 -20.11
CA LEU A 553 3.55 17.31 -19.65
C LEU A 553 2.96 18.31 -18.62
N ASP A 554 3.10 19.60 -18.88
CA ASP A 554 2.55 20.68 -18.06
C ASP A 554 1.02 20.81 -18.15
N SER A 555 0.43 21.53 -17.18
CA SER A 555 -1.02 21.62 -16.99
C SER A 555 -1.81 22.22 -18.17
N ASP A 556 -1.17 22.95 -19.08
CA ASP A 556 -1.76 23.50 -20.31
C ASP A 556 -1.69 22.54 -21.53
N VAL A 557 -0.93 21.46 -21.40
CA VAL A 557 -0.70 20.44 -22.42
C VAL A 557 -1.78 19.37 -22.31
N ASN A 558 -2.79 19.48 -23.17
CA ASN A 558 -4.01 18.67 -23.11
C ASN A 558 -4.34 17.94 -24.41
N THR A 559 -3.38 17.86 -25.33
CA THR A 559 -3.46 17.07 -26.56
C THR A 559 -2.07 16.53 -26.92
N ILE A 560 -2.02 15.44 -27.68
CA ILE A 560 -0.76 14.86 -28.16
C ILE A 560 0.05 15.87 -29.01
N GLY A 561 -0.60 16.62 -29.91
CA GLY A 561 0.09 17.66 -30.69
C GLY A 561 0.63 18.83 -29.87
N LYS A 562 0.00 19.17 -28.72
CA LYS A 562 0.58 20.15 -27.80
C LYS A 562 1.80 19.59 -27.07
N PHE A 563 1.78 18.30 -26.73
CA PHE A 563 2.92 17.61 -26.14
C PHE A 563 4.10 17.59 -27.12
N GLU A 564 3.88 17.24 -28.39
CA GLU A 564 4.89 17.33 -29.46
C GLU A 564 5.51 18.73 -29.54
N ALA A 565 4.66 19.76 -29.65
CA ALA A 565 5.10 21.14 -29.79
C ALA A 565 5.91 21.60 -28.56
N ARG A 566 5.46 21.24 -27.36
CA ARG A 566 6.13 21.55 -26.10
C ARG A 566 7.47 20.84 -25.99
N LEU A 567 7.52 19.54 -26.29
CA LEU A 567 8.75 18.75 -26.28
C LEU A 567 9.79 19.32 -27.24
N LEU A 568 9.40 19.69 -28.45
CA LEU A 568 10.30 20.33 -29.43
C LEU A 568 10.77 21.71 -28.95
N GLN A 569 9.89 22.50 -28.34
CA GLN A 569 10.24 23.81 -27.79
C GLN A 569 11.31 23.68 -26.70
N GLU A 570 11.11 22.77 -25.74
CA GLU A 570 12.01 22.61 -24.58
C GLU A 570 13.32 21.92 -24.93
N THR A 571 13.34 21.11 -25.99
CA THR A 571 14.55 20.42 -26.47
C THR A 571 15.29 21.18 -27.57
N GLY A 572 14.94 22.45 -27.84
CA GLY A 572 15.62 23.27 -28.84
C GLY A 572 15.42 22.80 -30.28
N ASN A 573 14.25 22.22 -30.58
CA ASN A 573 13.89 21.60 -31.86
C ASN A 573 14.79 20.42 -32.26
N ARG A 574 15.33 19.70 -31.28
CA ARG A 574 16.14 18.49 -31.55
C ARG A 574 15.31 17.49 -32.34
N GLN A 575 15.89 16.98 -33.44
CA GLN A 575 15.25 15.98 -34.31
C GLN A 575 13.86 16.37 -34.82
N ARG A 576 13.58 17.68 -34.99
CA ARG A 576 12.26 18.18 -35.38
C ARG A 576 11.63 17.44 -36.56
N THR A 577 12.40 17.16 -37.62
CA THR A 577 11.88 16.43 -38.78
C THR A 577 11.44 15.01 -38.41
N GLN A 578 12.26 14.29 -37.65
CA GLN A 578 12.00 12.91 -37.24
C GLN A 578 10.87 12.82 -36.22
N VAL A 579 10.85 13.72 -35.23
CA VAL A 579 9.76 13.85 -34.26
C VAL A 579 8.44 14.11 -34.98
N ASN A 580 8.40 15.09 -35.88
CA ASN A 580 7.19 15.35 -36.66
C ASN A 580 6.77 14.10 -37.47
N GLN A 581 7.71 13.38 -38.09
CA GLN A 581 7.40 12.16 -38.85
C GLN A 581 6.82 11.06 -37.95
N LEU A 582 7.37 10.88 -36.75
CA LEU A 582 6.86 9.94 -35.75
C LEU A 582 5.42 10.29 -35.37
N PHE A 583 5.15 11.51 -34.92
CA PHE A 583 3.81 11.93 -34.51
C PHE A 583 2.79 11.83 -35.66
N ASN A 584 3.18 12.22 -36.88
CA ASN A 584 2.34 12.03 -38.07
C ASN A 584 2.01 10.55 -38.33
N SER A 585 2.96 9.64 -38.08
CA SER A 585 2.74 8.19 -38.23
C SER A 585 1.80 7.62 -37.17
N TYR A 586 1.70 8.29 -36.01
CA TYR A 586 0.70 8.03 -34.98
C TYR A 586 -0.65 8.71 -35.21
N GLY A 587 -0.78 9.52 -36.27
CA GLY A 587 -2.01 10.21 -36.64
C GLY A 587 -2.19 11.60 -35.99
N TYR A 588 -1.10 12.24 -35.55
CA TYR A 588 -1.11 13.53 -34.85
C TYR A 588 -0.42 14.65 -35.61
#